data_AF-A0A3N5ZA94-F1
#
_entry.id   AF-A0A3N5ZA94-F1
#
_cell.length_a   1.000
_cell.length_b   1.000
_cell.length_c   1.000
_cell.angle_alpha   90.00
_cell.angle_beta   90.00
_cell.angle_gamma   90.00
#
_symmetry.space_group_name_H-M   'P 1'
#
loop_
_entity.id
_entity.type
_entity.pdbx_description
1 polymer ?
#
loop_
_entity_poly.entity_id
_entity_poly.type
_entity_poly.pdbx_seq_one_letter_code
_entity_poly.pdbx_strand_id
1 'polypeptide(L)'
;MEKCIACGLCAQKCPRKVDDEFNMGLNQRTSAYIKYGQSVPLKYVIDGETCIYLKRGKCRACEKFCPTSAINFEDKEEIVDLNVGAVILSPGFKPFDPSGFDFYGYGKIPDVVTSLEYERLLSSGGPCMGHLVRPSDHKEPGSIAWIQCVGSRNTNRCENGYCSSVCCMYAIKEALVTAEHIAGDELKQSIFYMDIRSHGKDFDRFYESAKAKGVRFVKARPHTIEAGKNNSGVTMRYAREDGKVMIEHFDMAVLSIGMEPTADVRHLADVFKLDLNQYRFAKTSDFLPACTNQPGVYVAGAFQAPKAIPRAVTEASTAAVGAATALIRSRGDLTRNKTYPSERSIAGEEVRIGVFICSCGINIAGIINVDEVAQYSRSLPHVVHVENNLFSCSADTQEMMAKKIV
;
A
#
# COMPACT_ATOMS: atom_id res chain seq x y z
N MET A 1 -5.11 -18.73 16.39
CA MET A 1 -4.04 -17.91 15.77
C MET A 1 -2.62 -18.48 15.95
N GLU A 2 -2.17 -18.74 17.19
CA GLU A 2 -0.76 -19.08 17.53
C GLU A 2 -0.14 -20.24 16.74
N LYS A 3 -0.90 -21.32 16.49
CA LYS A 3 -0.44 -22.50 15.73
C LYS A 3 -0.05 -22.21 14.27
N CYS A 4 -0.41 -21.05 13.71
CA CYS A 4 -0.17 -20.73 12.30
C CYS A 4 1.29 -20.28 12.07
N ILE A 5 2.04 -21.13 11.38
CA ILE A 5 3.44 -20.90 10.96
C ILE A 5 3.58 -20.22 9.58
N ALA A 6 2.47 -19.74 9.00
CA ALA A 6 2.43 -19.03 7.72
C ALA A 6 3.13 -19.71 6.50
N CYS A 7 3.22 -21.03 6.47
CA CYS A 7 3.90 -21.79 5.41
C CYS A 7 3.19 -21.80 4.03
N GLY A 8 2.02 -21.16 3.88
CA GLY A 8 1.31 -21.04 2.60
C GLY A 8 0.64 -22.30 2.03
N LEU A 9 0.87 -23.49 2.59
CA LEU A 9 0.26 -24.74 2.14
C LEU A 9 -1.27 -24.69 2.06
N CYS A 10 -1.92 -24.00 3.01
CA CYS A 10 -3.38 -23.82 3.00
C CYS A 10 -3.89 -23.03 1.78
N ALA A 11 -3.15 -22.03 1.31
CA ALA A 11 -3.46 -21.25 0.12
C ALA A 11 -3.19 -22.05 -1.16
N GLN A 12 -2.02 -22.69 -1.25
CA GLN A 12 -1.63 -23.54 -2.38
C GLN A 12 -2.63 -24.68 -2.65
N LYS A 13 -3.32 -25.16 -1.62
CA LYS A 13 -4.32 -26.24 -1.70
C LYS A 13 -5.76 -25.73 -1.71
N CYS A 14 -6.00 -24.42 -1.69
CA CYS A 14 -7.33 -23.85 -1.78
C CYS A 14 -7.79 -23.80 -3.25
N PRO A 15 -8.88 -24.50 -3.63
CA PRO A 15 -9.33 -24.54 -5.03
C PRO A 15 -10.11 -23.29 -5.46
N ARG A 16 -10.50 -22.42 -4.51
CA ARG A 16 -11.28 -21.21 -4.79
C ARG A 16 -10.33 -20.04 -5.02
N LYS A 17 -10.22 -19.60 -6.27
CA LYS A 17 -9.62 -18.32 -6.65
C LYS A 17 -10.65 -17.19 -6.60
N VAL A 18 -10.20 -16.00 -6.22
CA VAL A 18 -10.93 -14.73 -6.22
C VAL A 18 -9.96 -13.59 -6.49
N ASP A 19 -10.47 -12.45 -6.93
CA ASP A 19 -9.63 -11.30 -7.26
C ASP A 19 -8.97 -10.73 -5.99
N ASP A 20 -7.73 -10.29 -6.11
CA ASP A 20 -6.93 -9.83 -4.96
C ASP A 20 -7.11 -8.33 -4.75
N GLU A 21 -7.81 -7.95 -3.68
CA GLU A 21 -8.14 -6.57 -3.35
C GLU A 21 -6.91 -5.74 -2.97
N PHE A 22 -5.83 -6.38 -2.47
CA PHE A 22 -4.56 -5.68 -2.21
C PHE A 22 -3.81 -5.36 -3.50
N ASN A 23 -3.98 -6.20 -4.52
CA ASN A 23 -3.47 -5.98 -5.87
C ASN A 23 -4.49 -5.34 -6.82
N MET A 24 -5.53 -4.67 -6.28
CA MET A 24 -6.55 -3.95 -7.06
C MET A 24 -7.28 -4.82 -8.11
N GLY A 25 -7.36 -6.14 -7.89
CA GLY A 25 -7.95 -7.10 -8.83
C GLY A 25 -7.07 -7.46 -10.05
N LEU A 26 -5.84 -6.96 -10.12
CA LEU A 26 -4.91 -7.23 -11.23
C LEU A 26 -4.41 -8.70 -11.28
N ASN A 27 -4.56 -9.44 -10.18
CA ASN A 27 -4.33 -10.87 -10.10
C ASN A 27 -5.33 -11.53 -9.13
N GLN A 28 -5.21 -12.86 -8.97
CA GLN A 28 -6.10 -13.65 -8.11
C GLN A 28 -5.37 -14.19 -6.89
N ARG A 29 -6.00 -14.01 -5.72
CA ARG A 29 -5.69 -14.73 -4.48
C ARG A 29 -6.57 -15.98 -4.36
N THR A 30 -6.44 -16.71 -3.25
CA THR A 30 -7.40 -17.77 -2.89
C THR A 30 -8.19 -17.38 -1.65
N SER A 31 -9.24 -18.14 -1.30
CA SER A 31 -9.99 -17.91 -0.06
C SER A 31 -9.17 -18.14 1.21
N ALA A 32 -8.02 -18.84 1.15
CA ALA A 32 -7.06 -18.90 2.25
C ALA A 32 -5.84 -18.05 1.86
N TYR A 33 -5.60 -16.93 2.55
CA TYR A 33 -4.63 -15.93 2.07
C TYR A 33 -3.94 -15.17 3.21
N ILE A 34 -2.81 -14.54 2.87
CA ILE A 34 -2.26 -13.38 3.58
C ILE A 34 -2.54 -12.16 2.71
N LYS A 35 -2.76 -11.00 3.33
CA LYS A 35 -3.09 -9.77 2.58
C LYS A 35 -1.94 -9.33 1.66
N TYR A 36 -0.70 -9.49 2.13
CA TYR A 36 0.53 -9.28 1.38
C TYR A 36 1.71 -9.97 2.10
N GLY A 37 2.86 -10.11 1.43
CA GLY A 37 4.00 -10.92 1.91
C GLY A 37 4.60 -10.52 3.25
N GLN A 38 4.45 -9.26 3.68
CA GLN A 38 4.95 -8.72 4.95
C GLN A 38 3.79 -8.22 5.84
N SER A 39 2.63 -8.91 5.79
CA SER A 39 1.50 -8.64 6.68
C SER A 39 1.93 -8.86 8.13
N VAL A 40 1.64 -7.91 9.03
CA VAL A 40 1.89 -8.08 10.47
C VAL A 40 0.53 -8.12 11.20
N PRO A 41 0.22 -9.19 11.95
CA PRO A 41 1.00 -10.41 12.12
C PRO A 41 0.97 -11.29 10.85
N LEU A 42 2.07 -11.99 10.52
CA LEU A 42 2.11 -12.90 9.37
C LEU A 42 1.35 -14.18 9.69
N LYS A 43 0.04 -14.16 9.41
CA LYS A 43 -0.93 -15.23 9.66
C LYS A 43 -1.91 -15.30 8.49
N TYR A 44 -2.24 -16.51 8.06
CA TYR A 44 -3.26 -16.74 7.03
C TYR A 44 -4.67 -16.57 7.61
N VAL A 45 -5.53 -15.93 6.84
CA VAL A 45 -6.97 -15.77 7.10
C VAL A 45 -7.76 -16.62 6.09
N ILE A 46 -8.92 -17.13 6.52
CA ILE A 46 -9.91 -17.73 5.64
C ILE A 46 -11.03 -16.71 5.41
N ASP A 47 -11.20 -16.33 4.16
CA ASP A 47 -12.26 -15.45 3.68
C ASP A 47 -13.62 -16.16 3.77
N GLY A 48 -14.45 -15.75 4.74
CA GLY A 48 -15.78 -16.32 4.99
C GLY A 48 -16.82 -16.01 3.90
N GLU A 49 -16.58 -15.02 3.05
CA GLU A 49 -17.49 -14.67 1.96
C GLU A 49 -17.29 -15.59 0.75
N THR A 50 -16.06 -16.05 0.52
CA THR A 50 -15.71 -16.82 -0.68
C THR A 50 -15.42 -18.30 -0.39
N CYS A 51 -15.11 -18.68 0.86
CA CYS A 51 -14.75 -20.05 1.24
C CYS A 51 -15.87 -21.08 0.99
N ILE A 52 -15.54 -22.11 0.20
CA ILE A 52 -16.46 -23.22 -0.13
C ILE A 52 -16.89 -24.02 1.11
N TYR A 53 -16.06 -24.11 2.15
CA TYR A 53 -16.45 -24.76 3.41
C TYR A 53 -17.52 -23.94 4.13
N LEU A 54 -17.23 -22.68 4.43
CA LEU A 54 -18.10 -21.83 5.24
C LEU A 54 -19.43 -21.52 4.55
N LYS A 55 -19.47 -21.53 3.20
CA LYS A 55 -20.71 -21.37 2.43
C LYS A 55 -21.48 -22.67 2.12
N ARG A 56 -20.84 -23.85 2.07
CA ARG A 56 -21.45 -25.09 1.55
C ARG A 56 -21.10 -26.40 2.27
N GLY A 57 -20.23 -26.37 3.28
CA GLY A 57 -19.81 -27.51 4.09
C GLY A 57 -18.89 -28.55 3.42
N LYS A 58 -18.52 -28.38 2.14
CA LYS A 58 -17.95 -29.47 1.32
C LYS A 58 -16.41 -29.53 1.18
N CYS A 59 -15.67 -28.46 1.48
CA CYS A 59 -14.24 -28.38 1.17
C CYS A 59 -13.35 -28.32 2.42
N ARG A 60 -12.57 -29.35 2.72
CA ARG A 60 -11.61 -29.37 3.85
C ARG A 60 -10.13 -29.45 3.42
N ALA A 61 -9.81 -29.00 2.20
CA ALA A 61 -8.47 -29.11 1.63
C ALA A 61 -7.39 -28.37 2.46
N CYS A 62 -7.63 -27.10 2.78
CA CYS A 62 -6.68 -26.30 3.55
C CYS A 62 -6.41 -26.88 4.95
N GLU A 63 -7.46 -27.35 5.64
CA GLU A 63 -7.37 -28.05 6.93
C GLU A 63 -6.54 -29.34 6.82
N LYS A 64 -6.86 -30.23 5.87
CA LYS A 64 -6.16 -31.51 5.66
C LYS A 64 -4.66 -31.35 5.38
N PHE A 65 -4.25 -30.27 4.73
CA PHE A 65 -2.84 -30.00 4.39
C PHE A 65 -2.13 -29.04 5.37
N CYS A 66 -2.76 -28.65 6.48
CA CYS A 66 -2.14 -27.78 7.48
C CYS A 66 -1.26 -28.60 8.44
N PRO A 67 0.09 -28.48 8.41
CA PRO A 67 0.97 -29.35 9.19
C PRO A 67 0.87 -29.12 10.71
N THR A 68 0.37 -27.96 11.14
CA THR A 68 0.24 -27.58 12.55
C THR A 68 -1.20 -27.61 13.06
N SER A 69 -2.15 -28.10 12.26
CA SER A 69 -3.59 -28.13 12.58
C SER A 69 -4.09 -26.78 13.12
N ALA A 70 -3.69 -25.70 12.45
CA ALA A 70 -3.96 -24.32 12.87
C ALA A 70 -5.28 -23.74 12.36
N ILE A 71 -5.95 -24.44 11.44
CA ILE A 71 -7.22 -24.03 10.86
C ILE A 71 -8.35 -24.54 11.76
N ASN A 72 -9.20 -23.62 12.21
CA ASN A 72 -10.44 -23.93 12.89
C ASN A 72 -11.59 -23.27 12.11
N PHE A 73 -12.57 -24.06 11.66
CA PHE A 73 -13.78 -23.53 11.01
C PHE A 73 -14.89 -23.20 12.01
N GLU A 74 -14.69 -23.49 13.30
CA GLU A 74 -15.60 -23.18 14.39
C GLU A 74 -15.22 -21.88 15.13
N ASP A 75 -14.14 -21.21 14.70
CA ASP A 75 -13.79 -19.85 15.16
C ASP A 75 -14.96 -18.90 14.86
N LYS A 76 -15.34 -18.11 15.85
CA LYS A 76 -16.45 -17.14 15.80
C LYS A 76 -15.96 -15.75 16.13
N GLU A 77 -16.75 -14.76 15.75
CA GLU A 77 -16.60 -13.40 16.25
C GLU A 77 -16.70 -13.37 17.78
N GLU A 78 -15.77 -12.67 18.42
CA GLU A 78 -15.71 -12.46 19.87
C GLU A 78 -15.88 -10.96 20.13
N ILE A 79 -16.84 -10.61 20.98
CA ILE A 79 -17.02 -9.24 21.47
C ILE A 79 -16.15 -9.08 22.71
N VAL A 80 -15.15 -8.21 22.63
CA VAL A 80 -14.21 -7.92 23.72
C VAL A 80 -14.48 -6.54 24.29
N ASP A 81 -14.93 -6.49 25.54
CA ASP A 81 -15.13 -5.23 26.26
C ASP A 81 -13.80 -4.64 26.74
N LEU A 82 -13.45 -3.46 26.23
CA LEU A 82 -12.23 -2.73 26.60
C LEU A 82 -12.59 -1.42 27.30
N ASN A 83 -12.21 -1.29 28.58
CA ASN A 83 -12.33 -0.03 29.30
C ASN A 83 -11.16 0.90 28.92
N VAL A 84 -11.46 1.97 28.18
CA VAL A 84 -10.47 2.93 27.65
C VAL A 84 -10.84 4.36 28.03
N GLY A 85 -9.86 5.14 28.51
CA GLY A 85 -10.05 6.55 28.87
C GLY A 85 -9.81 7.55 27.73
N ALA A 86 -9.27 7.09 26.59
CA ALA A 86 -9.08 7.88 25.38
C ALA A 86 -9.06 6.98 24.14
N VAL A 87 -9.49 7.50 22.99
CA VAL A 87 -9.53 6.81 21.70
C VAL A 87 -8.92 7.68 20.61
N ILE A 88 -8.09 7.09 19.73
CA ILE A 88 -7.55 7.75 18.54
C ILE A 88 -8.13 7.05 17.31
N LEU A 89 -8.86 7.80 16.48
CA LEU A 89 -9.48 7.30 15.26
C LEU A 89 -8.60 7.61 14.05
N SER A 90 -8.11 6.55 13.40
CA SER A 90 -7.32 6.61 12.17
C SER A 90 -7.77 5.61 11.11
N PRO A 91 -9.06 5.63 10.67
CA PRO A 91 -9.59 4.71 9.66
C PRO A 91 -9.00 4.90 8.25
N GLY A 92 -8.15 5.90 8.04
CA GLY A 92 -7.50 6.15 6.76
C GLY A 92 -8.40 6.84 5.75
N PHE A 93 -8.43 6.32 4.52
CA PHE A 93 -9.16 6.85 3.36
C PHE A 93 -9.49 5.72 2.38
N LYS A 94 -10.41 5.97 1.45
CA LYS A 94 -10.65 5.15 0.25
C LYS A 94 -10.06 5.87 -0.98
N PRO A 95 -9.39 5.19 -1.91
CA PRO A 95 -9.06 5.77 -3.22
C PRO A 95 -10.33 6.10 -4.01
N PHE A 96 -10.32 7.23 -4.74
CA PHE A 96 -11.41 7.61 -5.64
C PHE A 96 -11.59 6.58 -6.77
N ASP A 97 -12.84 6.23 -7.08
CA ASP A 97 -13.21 5.28 -8.12
C ASP A 97 -13.64 6.00 -9.42
N PRO A 98 -12.87 5.89 -10.52
CA PRO A 98 -13.22 6.53 -11.78
C PRO A 98 -14.24 5.77 -12.64
N SER A 99 -14.77 4.61 -12.22
CA SER A 99 -15.67 3.78 -13.04
C SER A 99 -16.96 4.47 -13.49
N GLY A 100 -17.44 5.46 -12.72
CA GLY A 100 -18.62 6.27 -13.07
C GLY A 100 -18.38 7.35 -14.14
N PHE A 101 -17.17 7.47 -14.67
CA PHE A 101 -16.74 8.55 -15.55
C PHE A 101 -16.41 8.04 -16.95
N ASP A 102 -17.42 8.08 -17.82
CA ASP A 102 -17.39 7.67 -19.22
C ASP A 102 -16.22 8.22 -20.03
N PHE A 103 -15.79 9.45 -19.76
CA PHE A 103 -14.71 10.12 -20.49
C PHE A 103 -13.29 9.72 -20.09
N TYR A 104 -13.06 9.07 -18.94
CA TYR A 104 -11.72 8.60 -18.57
C TYR A 104 -11.34 7.28 -19.25
N GLY A 105 -12.29 6.53 -19.83
CA GLY A 105 -12.01 5.23 -20.46
C GLY A 105 -11.68 4.08 -19.51
N TYR A 106 -11.58 4.35 -18.19
CA TYR A 106 -11.33 3.34 -17.16
C TYR A 106 -12.39 2.22 -17.18
N GLY A 107 -11.95 0.98 -16.98
CA GLY A 107 -12.78 -0.22 -17.08
C GLY A 107 -13.26 -0.57 -18.50
N LYS A 108 -12.96 0.24 -19.52
CA LYS A 108 -13.28 -0.02 -20.94
C LYS A 108 -12.04 -0.18 -21.80
N ILE A 109 -11.02 0.65 -21.58
CA ILE A 109 -9.72 0.58 -22.24
C ILE A 109 -8.75 -0.12 -21.28
N PRO A 110 -8.18 -1.29 -21.61
CA PRO A 110 -7.33 -2.04 -20.67
C PRO A 110 -6.08 -1.27 -20.23
N ASP A 111 -5.53 -0.41 -21.09
CA ASP A 111 -4.32 0.37 -20.82
C ASP A 111 -4.61 1.73 -20.13
N VAL A 112 -5.82 1.92 -19.60
CA VAL A 112 -6.14 2.98 -18.64
C VAL A 112 -6.20 2.38 -17.24
N VAL A 113 -5.20 2.70 -16.42
CA VAL A 113 -5.10 2.25 -15.02
C VAL A 113 -5.18 3.43 -14.06
N THR A 114 -5.55 3.19 -12.82
CA THR A 114 -5.39 4.12 -11.71
C THR A 114 -3.94 4.16 -11.23
N SER A 115 -3.54 5.24 -10.57
CA SER A 115 -2.23 5.34 -9.94
C SER A 115 -1.99 4.27 -8.87
N LEU A 116 -3.04 3.72 -8.25
CA LEU A 116 -2.89 2.66 -7.26
C LEU A 116 -2.70 1.29 -7.91
N GLU A 117 -3.40 0.98 -9.00
CA GLU A 117 -3.11 -0.20 -9.84
C GLU A 117 -1.69 -0.13 -10.40
N TYR A 118 -1.26 1.05 -10.87
CA TYR A 118 0.10 1.27 -11.34
C TYR A 118 1.16 0.98 -10.26
N GLU A 119 0.98 1.52 -9.04
CA GLU A 119 1.83 1.19 -7.88
C GLU A 119 1.85 -0.31 -7.57
N ARG A 120 0.78 -1.06 -7.86
CA ARG A 120 0.77 -2.53 -7.73
C ARG A 120 1.52 -3.21 -8.88
N LEU A 121 1.33 -2.80 -10.13
CA LEU A 121 2.07 -3.33 -11.29
C LEU A 121 3.59 -3.15 -11.11
N LEU A 122 4.03 -1.96 -10.70
CA LEU A 122 5.44 -1.61 -10.48
C LEU A 122 6.01 -2.12 -9.15
N SER A 123 5.19 -2.70 -8.26
CA SER A 123 5.66 -3.22 -6.97
C SER A 123 6.40 -4.55 -7.13
N SER A 124 7.58 -4.66 -6.49
CA SER A 124 8.34 -5.91 -6.35
C SER A 124 7.58 -7.02 -5.60
N GLY A 125 6.57 -6.67 -4.81
CA GLY A 125 5.61 -7.59 -4.19
C GLY A 125 4.22 -7.55 -4.83
N GLY A 126 4.12 -7.10 -6.08
CA GLY A 126 2.90 -7.01 -6.87
C GLY A 126 2.81 -8.07 -7.99
N PRO A 127 1.73 -8.06 -8.78
CA PRO A 127 1.47 -9.07 -9.82
C PRO A 127 2.60 -9.23 -10.85
N CYS A 128 3.36 -8.17 -11.14
CA CYS A 128 4.41 -8.16 -12.15
C CYS A 128 5.83 -8.13 -11.55
N MET A 129 5.97 -8.29 -10.23
CA MET A 129 7.25 -8.39 -9.52
C MET A 129 8.23 -7.22 -9.76
N GLY A 130 7.74 -6.04 -10.13
CA GLY A 130 8.53 -4.85 -10.44
C GLY A 130 8.78 -4.59 -11.94
N HIS A 131 8.37 -5.51 -12.82
CA HIS A 131 8.46 -5.33 -14.28
C HIS A 131 7.14 -4.74 -14.80
N LEU A 132 7.14 -3.44 -15.13
CA LEU A 132 5.93 -2.76 -15.59
C LEU A 132 5.49 -3.30 -16.96
N VAL A 133 4.30 -3.88 -17.01
CA VAL A 133 3.69 -4.35 -18.26
C VAL A 133 2.27 -3.81 -18.43
N ARG A 134 1.85 -3.65 -19.69
CA ARG A 134 0.50 -3.24 -20.06
C ARG A 134 -0.53 -4.32 -19.75
N PRO A 135 -1.72 -3.97 -19.23
CA PRO A 135 -2.82 -4.92 -19.07
C PRO A 135 -3.36 -5.48 -20.40
N SER A 136 -3.27 -4.75 -21.53
CA SER A 136 -3.79 -5.24 -22.82
C SER A 136 -3.00 -6.40 -23.43
N ASP A 137 -1.66 -6.34 -23.38
CA ASP A 137 -0.79 -7.23 -24.15
C ASP A 137 0.47 -7.71 -23.42
N HIS A 138 0.60 -7.39 -22.13
CA HIS A 138 1.73 -7.75 -21.27
C HIS A 138 3.11 -7.33 -21.78
N LYS A 139 3.20 -6.29 -22.62
CA LYS A 139 4.46 -5.68 -23.04
C LYS A 139 4.82 -4.48 -22.16
N GLU A 140 6.12 -4.18 -22.11
CA GLU A 140 6.64 -2.96 -21.46
C GLU A 140 6.17 -1.70 -22.24
N PRO A 141 5.63 -0.67 -21.58
CA PRO A 141 5.14 0.54 -22.25
C PRO A 141 6.29 1.50 -22.62
N GLY A 142 6.39 1.89 -23.89
CA GLY A 142 7.36 2.90 -24.33
C GLY A 142 6.93 4.35 -24.03
N SER A 143 5.66 4.58 -23.74
CA SER A 143 5.11 5.91 -23.49
C SER A 143 3.95 5.92 -22.49
N ILE A 144 3.99 6.83 -21.51
CA ILE A 144 3.06 6.87 -20.37
C ILE A 144 2.53 8.29 -20.15
N ALA A 145 1.19 8.43 -20.08
CA ALA A 145 0.52 9.67 -19.72
C ALA A 145 -0.07 9.60 -18.30
N TRP A 146 0.32 10.52 -17.43
CA TRP A 146 -0.26 10.71 -16.10
C TRP A 146 -1.28 11.84 -16.11
N ILE A 147 -2.51 11.58 -15.69
CA ILE A 147 -3.59 12.58 -15.65
C ILE A 147 -3.81 13.02 -14.21
N GLN A 148 -3.48 14.27 -13.89
CA GLN A 148 -3.62 14.80 -12.54
C GLN A 148 -5.05 15.20 -12.18
N CYS A 149 -5.34 15.19 -10.87
CA CYS A 149 -6.63 15.64 -10.29
C CYS A 149 -7.84 14.80 -10.70
N VAL A 150 -7.67 13.48 -10.91
CA VAL A 150 -8.81 12.58 -11.12
C VAL A 150 -9.56 12.42 -9.79
N GLY A 151 -10.85 12.77 -9.77
CA GLY A 151 -11.65 12.76 -8.54
C GLY A 151 -11.30 13.84 -7.52
N SER A 152 -10.61 14.92 -7.92
CA SER A 152 -10.24 16.03 -7.02
C SER A 152 -10.25 17.36 -7.76
N ARG A 153 -10.48 18.46 -7.04
CA ARG A 153 -10.71 19.80 -7.62
C ARG A 153 -11.79 19.75 -8.72
N ASN A 154 -12.82 18.94 -8.47
CA ASN A 154 -13.86 18.65 -9.43
C ASN A 154 -15.22 18.64 -8.72
N THR A 155 -16.00 19.69 -8.92
CA THR A 155 -17.40 19.77 -8.45
C THR A 155 -18.38 19.08 -9.40
N ASN A 156 -17.97 18.75 -10.64
CA ASN A 156 -18.82 18.09 -11.62
C ASN A 156 -18.83 16.56 -11.42
N ARG A 157 -20.01 15.98 -11.18
CA ARG A 157 -20.29 14.55 -10.95
C ARG A 157 -19.64 13.87 -9.72
N CYS A 158 -18.70 14.48 -8.99
CA CYS A 158 -18.20 13.91 -7.71
C CYS A 158 -18.09 14.88 -6.53
N GLU A 159 -18.43 16.16 -6.69
CA GLU A 159 -18.46 17.18 -5.61
C GLU A 159 -17.14 17.39 -4.80
N ASN A 160 -16.06 16.69 -5.14
CA ASN A 160 -14.74 16.79 -4.50
C ASN A 160 -14.02 18.09 -4.89
N GLY A 161 -14.49 19.22 -4.34
CA GLY A 161 -13.91 20.56 -4.53
C GLY A 161 -12.51 20.75 -3.90
N TYR A 162 -12.07 19.83 -3.05
CA TYR A 162 -10.75 19.84 -2.42
C TYR A 162 -9.64 19.25 -3.29
N CYS A 163 -8.39 19.47 -2.88
CA CYS A 163 -7.21 18.84 -3.49
C CYS A 163 -6.75 17.66 -2.62
N SER A 164 -6.49 16.50 -3.23
CA SER A 164 -6.03 15.31 -2.49
C SER A 164 -4.56 15.37 -2.00
N SER A 165 -3.90 16.53 -2.12
CA SER A 165 -2.56 16.86 -1.59
C SER A 165 -1.36 16.05 -2.14
N VAL A 166 -1.50 14.74 -2.35
CA VAL A 166 -0.39 13.82 -2.65
C VAL A 166 -0.23 13.50 -4.15
N CYS A 167 -1.28 13.70 -4.96
CA CYS A 167 -1.33 13.17 -6.33
C CYS A 167 -0.28 13.74 -7.28
N CYS A 168 0.14 15.00 -7.11
CA CYS A 168 1.27 15.56 -7.85
C CYS A 168 2.58 14.83 -7.52
N MET A 169 2.79 14.49 -6.26
CA MET A 169 4.07 13.93 -5.80
C MET A 169 4.18 12.43 -6.06
N TYR A 170 3.11 11.63 -5.91
CA TYR A 170 3.20 10.22 -6.28
C TYR A 170 3.37 10.04 -7.79
N ALA A 171 2.78 10.91 -8.65
CA ALA A 171 2.95 10.80 -10.10
C ALA A 171 4.39 11.12 -10.53
N ILE A 172 5.01 12.13 -9.91
CA ILE A 172 6.44 12.44 -10.10
C ILE A 172 7.32 11.30 -9.55
N LYS A 173 6.97 10.73 -8.40
CA LYS A 173 7.68 9.59 -7.78
C LYS A 173 7.64 8.37 -8.69
N GLU A 174 6.46 7.93 -9.10
CA GLU A 174 6.28 6.77 -9.99
C GLU A 174 6.93 7.01 -11.35
N ALA A 175 6.88 8.22 -11.92
CA ALA A 175 7.60 8.50 -13.16
C ALA A 175 9.12 8.29 -13.00
N LEU A 176 9.70 8.75 -11.89
CA LEU A 176 11.13 8.53 -11.59
C LEU A 176 11.46 7.06 -11.31
N VAL A 177 10.65 6.36 -10.52
CA VAL A 177 10.84 4.93 -10.19
C VAL A 177 10.68 4.05 -11.43
N THR A 178 9.74 4.38 -12.33
CA THR A 178 9.54 3.64 -13.59
C THR A 178 10.78 3.69 -14.47
N ALA A 179 11.42 4.86 -14.57
CA ALA A 179 12.68 5.04 -15.32
C ALA A 179 13.88 4.29 -14.69
N GLU A 180 13.74 3.79 -13.45
CA GLU A 180 14.75 2.95 -12.77
C GLU A 180 14.44 1.43 -12.93
N HIS A 181 13.25 1.06 -13.42
CA HIS A 181 12.81 -0.33 -13.59
C HIS A 181 12.65 -0.77 -15.06
N ILE A 182 12.43 0.17 -15.99
CA ILE A 182 12.29 -0.07 -17.44
C ILE A 182 13.66 -0.09 -18.13
N ALA A 183 13.84 -1.00 -19.09
CA ALA A 183 15.13 -1.24 -19.74
C ALA A 183 15.28 -0.45 -21.06
N GLY A 184 15.84 0.77 -20.99
CA GLY A 184 16.29 1.53 -22.16
C GLY A 184 16.04 3.03 -22.08
N ASP A 185 16.84 3.81 -22.83
CA ASP A 185 16.87 5.28 -22.74
C ASP A 185 15.68 6.02 -23.40
N GLU A 186 14.66 5.31 -23.89
CA GLU A 186 13.59 5.89 -24.74
C GLU A 186 12.20 6.05 -24.08
N LEU A 187 12.05 5.77 -22.78
CA LEU A 187 10.75 5.87 -22.07
C LEU A 187 10.20 7.31 -22.07
N LYS A 188 9.08 7.55 -22.75
CA LYS A 188 8.44 8.88 -22.87
C LYS A 188 7.34 9.09 -21.85
N GLN A 189 7.59 9.89 -20.81
CA GLN A 189 6.61 10.15 -19.76
C GLN A 189 6.08 11.57 -19.80
N SER A 190 4.75 11.72 -19.65
CA SER A 190 4.06 13.01 -19.66
C SER A 190 3.09 13.16 -18.50
N ILE A 191 3.27 14.20 -17.69
CA ILE A 191 2.38 14.54 -16.57
C ILE A 191 1.48 15.71 -16.98
N PHE A 192 0.18 15.45 -17.13
CA PHE A 192 -0.85 16.41 -17.52
C PHE A 192 -1.50 17.05 -16.29
N TYR A 193 -1.29 18.35 -16.09
CA TYR A 193 -1.62 19.03 -14.83
C TYR A 193 -2.30 20.40 -15.01
N MET A 194 -2.98 20.85 -13.94
CA MET A 194 -3.44 22.25 -13.81
C MET A 194 -2.40 23.09 -13.05
N ASP A 195 -2.05 22.65 -11.84
CA ASP A 195 -0.97 23.20 -11.02
C ASP A 195 -0.16 22.03 -10.42
N ILE A 196 1.18 22.13 -10.39
CA ILE A 196 2.03 21.24 -9.59
C ILE A 196 2.05 21.76 -8.16
N ARG A 197 1.86 20.86 -7.18
CA ARG A 197 1.74 21.22 -5.74
C ARG A 197 2.85 20.59 -4.90
N SER A 198 4.10 20.95 -5.21
CA SER A 198 5.37 20.52 -4.59
C SER A 198 5.65 21.16 -3.20
N HIS A 199 4.63 21.29 -2.35
CA HIS A 199 4.67 22.13 -1.13
C HIS A 199 5.36 21.49 0.12
N GLY A 200 6.07 20.37 -0.05
CA GLY A 200 6.84 19.72 1.03
C GLY A 200 8.32 20.09 1.00
N LYS A 201 9.05 19.80 2.09
CA LYS A 201 10.52 19.99 2.10
C LYS A 201 11.14 19.18 0.97
N ASP A 202 11.97 19.83 0.16
CA ASP A 202 12.66 19.28 -1.01
C ASP A 202 11.76 18.71 -2.13
N PHE A 203 10.43 18.86 -2.05
CA PHE A 203 9.50 18.35 -3.07
C PHE A 203 9.66 19.10 -4.40
N ASP A 204 10.02 20.39 -4.35
CA ASP A 204 10.29 21.18 -5.55
C ASP A 204 11.59 20.75 -6.24
N ARG A 205 12.65 20.45 -5.46
CA ARG A 205 13.88 19.82 -5.98
C ARG A 205 13.60 18.48 -6.65
N PHE A 206 12.66 17.70 -6.11
CA PHE A 206 12.24 16.42 -6.69
C PHE A 206 11.49 16.60 -8.02
N TYR A 207 10.63 17.61 -8.12
CA TYR A 207 9.97 18.02 -9.37
C TYR A 207 10.98 18.48 -10.44
N GLU A 208 11.92 19.36 -10.09
CA GLU A 208 12.98 19.81 -11.01
C GLU A 208 13.93 18.67 -11.41
N SER A 209 14.20 17.71 -10.52
CA SER A 209 14.97 16.50 -10.87
C SER A 209 14.24 15.62 -11.90
N ALA A 210 12.91 15.48 -11.81
CA ALA A 210 12.13 14.78 -12.82
C ALA A 210 12.14 15.48 -14.18
N LYS A 211 12.07 16.82 -14.21
CA LYS A 211 12.25 17.61 -15.44
C LYS A 211 13.63 17.41 -16.06
N ALA A 212 14.69 17.44 -15.24
CA ALA A 212 16.06 17.21 -15.69
C ALA A 212 16.28 15.78 -16.24
N LYS A 213 15.57 14.79 -15.69
CA LYS A 213 15.49 13.40 -16.19
C LYS A 213 14.52 13.22 -17.39
N GLY A 214 14.03 14.30 -18.01
CA GLY A 214 13.24 14.25 -19.25
C GLY A 214 11.73 14.03 -19.09
N VAL A 215 11.19 13.97 -17.87
CA VAL A 215 9.73 13.87 -17.66
C VAL A 215 9.05 15.16 -18.15
N ARG A 216 8.13 15.03 -19.10
CA ARG A 216 7.46 16.18 -19.73
C ARG A 216 6.26 16.63 -18.90
N PHE A 217 6.25 17.89 -18.46
CA PHE A 217 5.12 18.45 -17.72
C PHE A 217 4.26 19.30 -18.65
N VAL A 218 3.04 18.83 -18.91
CA VAL A 218 2.09 19.47 -19.84
C VAL A 218 0.98 20.14 -19.03
N LYS A 219 0.95 21.48 -19.05
CA LYS A 219 -0.09 22.27 -18.38
C LYS A 219 -1.39 22.25 -19.16
N ALA A 220 -2.11 21.15 -19.04
CA ALA A 220 -3.41 20.90 -19.63
C ALA A 220 -4.18 19.87 -18.78
N ARG A 221 -5.51 19.93 -18.82
CA ARG A 221 -6.38 18.88 -18.27
C ARG A 221 -7.11 18.19 -19.43
N PRO A 222 -6.58 17.06 -19.95
CA PRO A 222 -7.28 16.23 -20.92
C PRO A 222 -8.67 15.85 -20.38
N HIS A 223 -9.70 16.05 -21.21
CA HIS A 223 -11.07 15.72 -20.83
C HIS A 223 -11.39 14.24 -21.13
N THR A 224 -11.12 13.81 -22.36
CA THR A 224 -11.47 12.47 -22.85
C THR A 224 -10.21 11.66 -23.16
N ILE A 225 -10.22 10.40 -22.75
CA ILE A 225 -9.25 9.37 -23.16
C ILE A 225 -9.98 8.38 -24.07
N GLU A 226 -9.45 8.19 -25.28
CA GLU A 226 -10.00 7.29 -26.29
C GLU A 226 -9.07 6.09 -26.47
N ALA A 227 -9.59 4.96 -26.95
CA ALA A 227 -8.77 3.78 -27.22
C ALA A 227 -7.72 4.06 -28.31
N GLY A 228 -6.53 3.49 -28.17
CA GLY A 228 -5.53 3.50 -29.22
C GLY A 228 -5.90 2.57 -30.39
N LYS A 229 -5.05 2.55 -31.41
CA LYS A 229 -5.25 1.70 -32.60
C LYS A 229 -5.28 0.23 -32.19
N ASN A 230 -6.20 -0.55 -32.77
CA ASN A 230 -6.41 -1.97 -32.45
C ASN A 230 -6.66 -2.24 -30.95
N ASN A 231 -7.22 -1.27 -30.21
CA ASN A 231 -7.52 -1.35 -28.78
C ASN A 231 -6.29 -1.58 -27.88
N SER A 232 -5.11 -1.11 -28.31
CA SER A 232 -3.87 -1.08 -27.52
C SER A 232 -3.40 0.37 -27.36
N GLY A 233 -3.00 0.74 -26.15
CA GLY A 233 -2.70 2.12 -25.77
C GLY A 233 -3.92 3.03 -25.79
N VAL A 234 -3.65 4.33 -25.75
CA VAL A 234 -4.64 5.41 -25.64
C VAL A 234 -4.36 6.54 -26.63
N THR A 235 -5.40 7.28 -26.96
CA THR A 235 -5.34 8.57 -27.66
C THR A 235 -5.91 9.65 -26.75
N MET A 236 -5.20 10.77 -26.64
CA MET A 236 -5.58 11.88 -25.77
C MET A 236 -5.60 13.20 -26.54
N ARG A 237 -6.69 13.94 -26.40
CA ARG A 237 -6.87 15.28 -26.98
C ARG A 237 -6.86 16.34 -25.88
N TYR A 238 -6.03 17.36 -26.05
CA TYR A 238 -5.88 18.44 -25.07
C TYR A 238 -5.53 19.77 -25.76
N ALA A 239 -5.82 20.89 -25.10
CA ALA A 239 -5.38 22.22 -25.52
C ALA A 239 -4.12 22.63 -24.76
N ARG A 240 -3.15 23.24 -25.43
CA ARG A 240 -2.00 23.90 -24.83
C ARG A 240 -2.33 25.32 -24.40
N GLU A 241 -1.44 25.95 -23.63
CA GLU A 241 -1.57 27.36 -23.22
C GLU A 241 -1.57 28.35 -24.39
N ASP A 242 -1.03 27.98 -25.56
CA ASP A 242 -1.12 28.78 -26.81
C ASP A 242 -2.44 28.54 -27.59
N GLY A 243 -3.40 27.84 -26.99
CA GLY A 243 -4.69 27.51 -27.58
C GLY A 243 -4.66 26.39 -28.63
N LYS A 244 -3.48 25.87 -29.00
CA LYS A 244 -3.39 24.79 -30.00
C LYS A 244 -3.92 23.48 -29.41
N VAL A 245 -4.80 22.85 -30.17
CA VAL A 245 -5.29 21.50 -29.89
C VAL A 245 -4.24 20.49 -30.34
N MET A 246 -3.79 19.67 -29.41
CA MET A 246 -2.92 18.52 -29.65
C MET A 246 -3.75 17.24 -29.59
N ILE A 247 -3.34 16.25 -30.41
CA ILE A 247 -3.77 14.86 -30.31
C ILE A 247 -2.48 14.05 -30.19
N GLU A 248 -2.39 13.19 -29.19
CA GLU A 248 -1.19 12.43 -28.89
C GLU A 248 -1.55 11.00 -28.47
N HIS A 249 -0.67 10.05 -28.78
CA HIS A 249 -0.85 8.64 -28.48
C HIS A 249 0.14 8.21 -27.40
N PHE A 250 -0.31 7.36 -26.47
CA PHE A 250 0.52 6.77 -25.42
C PHE A 250 0.24 5.28 -25.31
N ASP A 251 1.22 4.51 -24.86
CA ASP A 251 1.08 3.06 -24.62
C ASP A 251 0.26 2.76 -23.37
N MET A 252 0.20 3.69 -22.41
CA MET A 252 -0.60 3.60 -21.18
C MET A 252 -1.03 4.99 -20.69
N ALA A 253 -2.22 5.08 -20.10
CA ALA A 253 -2.63 6.22 -19.28
C ALA A 253 -2.82 5.83 -17.81
N VAL A 254 -2.35 6.70 -16.92
CA VAL A 254 -2.44 6.54 -15.48
C VAL A 254 -3.27 7.67 -14.89
N LEU A 255 -4.40 7.32 -14.30
CA LEU A 255 -5.32 8.23 -13.62
C LEU A 255 -4.81 8.49 -12.20
N SER A 256 -4.29 9.69 -11.94
CA SER A 256 -3.89 10.11 -10.59
C SER A 256 -5.12 10.41 -9.74
N ILE A 257 -5.68 9.34 -9.17
CA ILE A 257 -6.91 9.34 -8.37
C ILE A 257 -6.74 10.01 -7.00
N GLY A 258 -7.81 10.67 -6.56
CA GLY A 258 -7.90 11.33 -5.27
C GLY A 258 -8.09 10.39 -4.06
N MET A 259 -8.13 11.00 -2.89
CA MET A 259 -8.41 10.37 -1.60
C MET A 259 -9.79 10.81 -1.12
N GLU A 260 -10.66 9.86 -0.78
CA GLU A 260 -12.00 10.10 -0.24
C GLU A 260 -12.13 9.51 1.18
N PRO A 261 -13.08 9.97 2.02
CA PRO A 261 -13.41 9.27 3.27
C PRO A 261 -13.93 7.85 2.99
N THR A 262 -13.65 6.91 3.90
CA THR A 262 -14.23 5.55 3.80
C THR A 262 -15.73 5.58 4.08
N ALA A 263 -16.47 4.54 3.64
CA ALA A 263 -17.92 4.46 3.87
C ALA A 263 -18.27 4.46 5.37
N ASP A 264 -17.46 3.75 6.16
CA ASP A 264 -17.67 3.51 7.60
C ASP A 264 -17.45 4.76 8.46
N VAL A 265 -16.86 5.83 7.90
CA VAL A 265 -16.68 7.11 8.61
C VAL A 265 -17.99 7.68 9.13
N ARG A 266 -19.12 7.48 8.44
CA ARG A 266 -20.44 7.90 8.94
C ARG A 266 -20.81 7.15 10.21
N HIS A 267 -20.71 5.82 10.19
CA HIS A 267 -20.98 4.98 11.34
C HIS A 267 -20.05 5.31 12.53
N LEU A 268 -18.76 5.53 12.28
CA LEU A 268 -17.82 5.99 13.30
C LEU A 268 -18.21 7.36 13.87
N ALA A 269 -18.62 8.30 13.02
CA ALA A 269 -19.09 9.62 13.47
C ALA A 269 -20.39 9.53 14.28
N ASP A 270 -21.32 8.64 13.94
CA ASP A 270 -22.55 8.42 14.70
C ASP A 270 -22.27 7.77 16.06
N VAL A 271 -21.44 6.73 16.10
CA VAL A 271 -21.03 6.01 17.33
C VAL A 271 -20.31 6.94 18.30
N PHE A 272 -19.31 7.70 17.81
CA PHE A 272 -18.53 8.61 18.64
C PHE A 272 -19.14 10.02 18.75
N LYS A 273 -20.25 10.32 18.07
CA LYS A 273 -20.92 11.65 18.02
C LYS A 273 -20.00 12.78 17.56
N LEU A 274 -19.32 12.57 16.43
CA LEU A 274 -18.30 13.46 15.89
C LEU A 274 -18.84 14.40 14.82
N ASP A 275 -18.39 15.65 14.87
CA ASP A 275 -18.58 16.58 13.77
C ASP A 275 -17.72 16.15 12.55
N LEU A 276 -18.34 16.10 11.38
CA LEU A 276 -17.65 16.00 10.09
C LEU A 276 -17.74 17.34 9.34
N ASN A 277 -16.76 17.61 8.46
CA ASN A 277 -16.84 18.72 7.53
C ASN A 277 -17.72 18.39 6.31
N GLN A 278 -17.97 19.36 5.44
CA GLN A 278 -18.84 19.21 4.25
C GLN A 278 -18.42 18.08 3.29
N TYR A 279 -17.15 17.65 3.34
CA TYR A 279 -16.62 16.56 2.51
C TYR A 279 -16.61 15.20 3.24
N ARG A 280 -17.10 15.14 4.49
CA ARG A 280 -17.13 13.97 5.38
C ARG A 280 -15.76 13.56 5.98
N PHE A 281 -14.78 14.46 6.03
CA PHE A 281 -13.59 14.25 6.88
C PHE A 281 -13.86 14.75 8.30
N ALA A 282 -13.09 14.26 9.28
CA ALA A 282 -13.21 14.69 10.67
C ALA A 282 -12.98 16.21 10.82
N LYS A 283 -13.91 16.90 11.49
CA LYS A 283 -13.80 18.34 11.75
C LYS A 283 -12.92 18.56 12.98
N THR A 284 -11.80 19.25 12.78
CA THR A 284 -10.88 19.70 13.85
C THR A 284 -10.69 21.21 13.75
N SER A 285 -9.90 21.82 14.65
CA SER A 285 -9.62 23.27 14.62
C SER A 285 -8.14 23.57 14.41
N ASP A 286 -7.83 24.77 13.92
CA ASP A 286 -6.45 25.18 13.58
C ASP A 286 -5.49 25.10 14.78
N PHE A 287 -5.99 25.38 15.99
CA PHE A 287 -5.23 25.31 17.24
C PHE A 287 -5.20 23.91 17.87
N LEU A 288 -6.14 23.03 17.51
CA LEU A 288 -6.25 21.66 18.02
C LEU A 288 -6.48 20.67 16.86
N PRO A 289 -5.49 20.49 15.96
CA PRO A 289 -5.69 19.81 14.68
C PRO A 289 -6.00 18.31 14.79
N ALA A 290 -5.72 17.70 15.94
CA ALA A 290 -5.98 16.28 16.25
C ALA A 290 -7.16 16.07 17.22
N CYS A 291 -7.74 17.12 17.79
CA CYS A 291 -8.86 17.01 18.73
C CYS A 291 -10.19 17.11 17.99
N THR A 292 -11.16 16.27 18.40
CA THR A 292 -12.54 16.36 17.91
C THR A 292 -13.39 17.27 18.82
N ASN A 293 -14.69 17.37 18.53
CA ASN A 293 -15.68 17.97 19.42
C ASN A 293 -15.95 17.14 20.70
N GLN A 294 -15.41 15.92 20.82
CA GLN A 294 -15.65 15.03 21.96
C GLN A 294 -14.40 14.87 22.82
N PRO A 295 -14.44 15.22 24.12
CA PRO A 295 -13.33 15.00 25.04
C PRO A 295 -12.89 13.53 25.08
N GLY A 296 -11.58 13.29 25.00
CA GLY A 296 -11.01 11.93 24.98
C GLY A 296 -11.03 11.25 23.60
N VAL A 297 -11.68 11.82 22.58
CA VAL A 297 -11.66 11.29 21.21
C VAL A 297 -10.81 12.18 20.30
N TYR A 298 -9.79 11.57 19.71
CA TYR A 298 -8.80 12.22 18.84
C TYR A 298 -8.84 11.60 17.44
N VAL A 299 -8.31 12.32 16.45
CA VAL A 299 -8.21 11.86 15.06
C VAL A 299 -6.80 12.05 14.52
N ALA A 300 -6.38 11.17 13.60
CA ALA A 300 -5.07 11.25 12.97
C ALA A 300 -5.08 10.79 11.51
N GLY A 301 -4.21 11.39 10.70
CA GLY A 301 -3.93 10.93 9.34
C GLY A 301 -5.02 11.31 8.34
N ALA A 302 -5.24 10.44 7.35
CA ALA A 302 -6.07 10.75 6.19
C ALA A 302 -7.56 10.97 6.51
N PHE A 303 -8.03 10.55 7.70
CA PHE A 303 -9.40 10.78 8.15
C PHE A 303 -9.70 12.27 8.44
N GLN A 304 -8.71 13.06 8.85
CA GLN A 304 -8.89 14.50 9.07
C GLN A 304 -8.84 15.31 7.75
N ALA A 305 -7.99 14.89 6.81
CA ALA A 305 -7.89 15.44 5.45
C ALA A 305 -6.94 14.60 4.57
N PRO A 306 -6.99 14.71 3.23
CA PRO A 306 -5.96 14.16 2.35
C PRO A 306 -4.56 14.74 2.63
N LYS A 307 -3.57 13.88 2.88
CA LYS A 307 -2.20 14.29 3.25
C LYS A 307 -1.16 13.20 3.03
N ALA A 308 0.10 13.61 2.92
CA ALA A 308 1.25 12.72 2.80
C ALA A 308 1.63 12.05 4.14
N ILE A 309 2.32 10.91 4.04
CA ILE A 309 2.78 10.10 5.18
C ILE A 309 3.47 10.92 6.29
N PRO A 310 4.43 11.84 6.03
CA PRO A 310 5.09 12.60 7.10
C PRO A 310 4.13 13.46 7.93
N ARG A 311 3.09 14.02 7.30
CA ARG A 311 2.03 14.79 8.01
C ARG A 311 1.15 13.86 8.83
N ALA A 312 0.75 12.72 8.28
CA ALA A 312 -0.04 11.72 9.00
C ALA A 312 0.68 11.17 10.24
N VAL A 313 2.00 10.90 10.14
CA VAL A 313 2.84 10.48 11.28
C VAL A 313 2.93 11.59 12.34
N THR A 314 3.13 12.85 11.91
CA THR A 314 3.17 14.00 12.82
C THR A 314 1.85 14.16 13.59
N GLU A 315 0.71 14.07 12.91
CA GLU A 315 -0.61 14.11 13.53
C GLU A 315 -0.86 12.93 14.46
N ALA A 316 -0.40 11.72 14.11
CA ALA A 316 -0.51 10.56 14.99
C ALA A 316 0.26 10.79 16.31
N SER A 317 1.46 11.39 16.25
CA SER A 317 2.18 11.83 17.45
C SER A 317 1.43 12.92 18.22
N THR A 318 0.79 13.87 17.55
CA THR A 318 -0.04 14.91 18.20
C THR A 318 -1.25 14.30 18.91
N ALA A 319 -1.97 13.37 18.27
CA ALA A 319 -3.10 12.65 18.85
C ALA A 319 -2.67 11.79 20.05
N ALA A 320 -1.50 11.13 19.96
CA ALA A 320 -0.93 10.36 21.05
C ALA A 320 -0.58 11.23 22.27
N VAL A 321 -0.04 12.43 22.07
CA VAL A 321 0.20 13.40 23.16
C VAL A 321 -1.11 13.89 23.78
N GLY A 322 -2.14 14.14 22.97
CA GLY A 322 -3.49 14.47 23.44
C GLY A 322 -4.07 13.38 24.34
N ALA A 323 -4.08 12.13 23.85
CA ALA A 323 -4.54 10.97 24.61
C ALA A 323 -3.72 10.74 25.89
N ALA A 324 -2.38 10.86 25.82
CA ALA A 324 -1.51 10.72 27.00
C ALA A 324 -1.75 11.81 28.05
N THR A 325 -2.12 13.02 27.62
CA THR A 325 -2.48 14.14 28.51
C THR A 325 -3.83 13.89 29.20
N ALA A 326 -4.82 13.37 28.47
CA ALA A 326 -6.09 12.93 29.07
C ALA A 326 -5.90 11.78 30.08
N LEU A 327 -4.99 10.86 29.80
CA LEU A 327 -4.68 9.68 30.62
C LEU A 327 -3.64 9.93 31.72
N ILE A 328 -3.17 11.17 31.92
CA ILE A 328 -2.00 11.47 32.79
C ILE A 328 -2.16 10.99 34.23
N ARG A 329 -3.41 10.92 34.74
CA ARG A 329 -3.74 10.45 36.10
C ARG A 329 -3.64 8.93 36.29
N SER A 330 -3.64 8.16 35.20
CA SER A 330 -3.53 6.69 35.18
C SER A 330 -2.22 6.22 34.54
N ARG A 331 -1.19 7.06 34.60
CA ARG A 331 0.12 6.77 34.01
C ARG A 331 0.85 5.72 34.86
N GLY A 332 0.84 4.49 34.38
CA GLY A 332 1.58 3.36 34.97
C GLY A 332 0.67 2.18 35.29
N ASP A 333 -0.61 2.43 35.54
CA ASP A 333 -1.61 1.48 36.06
C ASP A 333 -1.67 0.13 35.31
N LEU A 334 -1.40 0.13 34.00
CA LEU A 334 -1.43 -1.05 33.13
C LEU A 334 -0.06 -1.40 32.50
N THR A 335 1.04 -0.82 33.01
CA THR A 335 2.40 -1.06 32.48
C THR A 335 2.89 -2.46 32.88
N ARG A 336 3.36 -3.24 31.91
CA ARG A 336 3.95 -4.57 32.12
C ARG A 336 5.46 -4.52 31.92
N ASN A 337 6.22 -5.09 32.85
CA ASN A 337 7.65 -5.30 32.66
C ASN A 337 7.88 -6.35 31.57
N LYS A 338 8.76 -6.05 30.61
CA LYS A 338 9.14 -7.00 29.56
C LYS A 338 10.10 -8.04 30.14
N THR A 339 9.65 -9.30 30.20
CA THR A 339 10.51 -10.43 30.58
C THR A 339 11.36 -10.85 29.39
N TYR A 340 12.67 -10.91 29.60
CA TYR A 340 13.65 -11.44 28.65
C TYR A 340 14.04 -12.86 29.07
N PRO A 341 14.55 -13.72 28.16
CA PRO A 341 15.17 -14.99 28.54
C PRO A 341 16.32 -14.76 29.54
N SER A 342 16.52 -15.69 30.47
CA SER A 342 17.64 -15.61 31.41
C SER A 342 18.98 -15.61 30.67
N GLU A 343 19.82 -14.63 30.97
CA GLU A 343 21.19 -14.61 30.45
C GLU A 343 21.97 -15.83 30.96
N ARG A 344 22.77 -16.43 30.08
CA ARG A 344 23.64 -17.57 30.38
C ARG A 344 25.08 -17.21 30.04
N SER A 345 26.03 -17.72 30.82
CA SER A 345 27.44 -17.67 30.42
C SER A 345 27.65 -18.50 29.15
N ILE A 346 28.44 -17.96 28.22
CA ILE A 346 28.92 -18.63 27.01
C ILE A 346 30.44 -18.87 27.06
N ALA A 347 31.06 -18.68 28.23
CA ALA A 347 32.50 -18.84 28.41
C ALA A 347 32.91 -20.30 28.22
N GLY A 348 33.78 -20.57 27.24
CA GLY A 348 34.25 -21.90 26.88
C GLY A 348 33.43 -22.61 25.80
N GLU A 349 32.36 -22.00 25.29
CA GLU A 349 31.65 -22.51 24.11
C GLU A 349 32.35 -22.11 22.82
N GLU A 350 32.29 -22.97 21.80
CA GLU A 350 32.77 -22.61 20.46
C GLU A 350 31.92 -21.47 19.88
N VAL A 351 32.57 -20.55 19.17
CA VAL A 351 31.89 -19.48 18.43
C VAL A 351 30.98 -20.11 17.38
N ARG A 352 29.72 -19.68 17.35
CA ARG A 352 28.68 -20.11 16.41
C ARG A 352 28.08 -18.88 15.73
N ILE A 353 28.26 -18.76 14.42
CA ILE A 353 27.81 -17.64 13.60
C ILE A 353 26.62 -18.09 12.75
N GLY A 354 25.54 -17.29 12.77
CA GLY A 354 24.41 -17.41 11.85
C GLY A 354 24.41 -16.27 10.84
N VAL A 355 24.40 -16.59 9.55
CA VAL A 355 24.38 -15.62 8.45
C VAL A 355 22.99 -15.61 7.80
N PHE A 356 22.33 -14.45 7.78
CA PHE A 356 21.00 -14.27 7.20
C PHE A 356 21.06 -13.22 6.09
N ILE A 357 20.75 -13.60 4.85
CA ILE A 357 20.97 -12.77 3.65
C ILE A 357 19.61 -12.37 3.07
N CYS A 358 19.45 -11.10 2.67
CA CYS A 358 18.18 -10.55 2.12
C CYS A 358 18.17 -10.69 0.58
N SER A 359 17.30 -11.51 -0.02
CA SER A 359 17.12 -11.58 -1.50
C SER A 359 16.12 -10.55 -2.04
N CYS A 360 16.24 -9.31 -1.59
CA CYS A 360 15.10 -8.40 -1.53
C CYS A 360 14.86 -7.61 -2.84
N GLY A 361 14.26 -8.30 -3.82
CA GLY A 361 13.89 -7.75 -5.13
C GLY A 361 15.10 -7.39 -6.00
N ILE A 362 14.88 -6.59 -7.05
CA ILE A 362 15.95 -6.13 -7.95
C ILE A 362 17.06 -5.37 -7.21
N ASN A 363 16.74 -4.71 -6.09
CA ASN A 363 17.68 -3.93 -5.28
C ASN A 363 18.84 -4.75 -4.69
N ILE A 364 18.67 -6.07 -4.51
CA ILE A 364 19.74 -6.96 -4.01
C ILE A 364 19.94 -8.14 -4.95
N ALA A 365 18.90 -8.95 -5.18
CA ALA A 365 18.98 -10.13 -6.02
C ALA A 365 19.12 -9.81 -7.53
N GLY A 366 18.84 -8.56 -7.93
CA GLY A 366 19.15 -8.06 -9.28
C GLY A 366 20.58 -7.52 -9.45
N ILE A 367 21.36 -7.39 -8.36
CA ILE A 367 22.72 -6.82 -8.38
C ILE A 367 23.78 -7.88 -8.03
N ILE A 368 23.48 -8.80 -7.10
CA ILE A 368 24.41 -9.84 -6.65
C ILE A 368 23.78 -11.23 -6.72
N ASN A 369 24.59 -12.26 -7.03
CA ASN A 369 24.16 -13.65 -6.90
C ASN A 369 24.09 -14.04 -5.42
N VAL A 370 22.90 -13.94 -4.83
CA VAL A 370 22.69 -14.20 -3.41
C VAL A 370 22.95 -15.66 -3.04
N ASP A 371 22.75 -16.60 -3.95
CA ASP A 371 23.00 -18.02 -3.70
C ASP A 371 24.51 -18.34 -3.66
N GLU A 372 25.32 -17.69 -4.49
CA GLU A 372 26.78 -17.73 -4.37
C GLU A 372 27.26 -17.12 -3.05
N VAL A 373 26.71 -15.97 -2.62
CA VAL A 373 27.03 -15.37 -1.32
C VAL A 373 26.64 -16.31 -0.17
N ALA A 374 25.51 -17.01 -0.29
CA ALA A 374 25.09 -18.02 0.68
C ALA A 374 25.99 -19.26 0.68
N GLN A 375 26.48 -19.71 -0.48
CA GLN A 375 27.45 -20.81 -0.57
C GLN A 375 28.81 -20.41 0.04
N TYR A 376 29.34 -19.25 -0.33
CA TYR A 376 30.57 -18.69 0.23
C TYR A 376 30.49 -18.55 1.76
N SER A 377 29.38 -18.01 2.26
CA SER A 377 29.16 -17.84 3.71
C SER A 377 29.24 -19.16 4.49
N ARG A 378 28.82 -20.30 3.90
CA ARG A 378 28.91 -21.62 4.53
C ARG A 378 30.35 -22.15 4.63
N SER A 379 31.29 -21.59 3.89
CA SER A 379 32.71 -21.98 3.95
C SER A 379 33.51 -21.23 5.02
N LEU A 380 32.93 -20.19 5.62
CA LEU A 380 33.61 -19.34 6.59
C LEU A 380 33.73 -20.05 7.97
N PRO A 381 34.85 -19.89 8.69
CA PRO A 381 35.01 -20.45 10.04
C PRO A 381 33.87 -20.05 10.97
N HIS A 382 33.46 -20.98 11.84
CA HIS A 382 32.41 -20.81 12.84
C HIS A 382 30.98 -20.56 12.31
N VAL A 383 30.76 -20.50 10.98
CA VAL A 383 29.41 -20.37 10.43
C VAL A 383 28.66 -21.71 10.49
N VAL A 384 27.66 -21.77 11.37
CA VAL A 384 26.84 -22.97 11.61
C VAL A 384 25.45 -22.90 10.98
N HIS A 385 25.01 -21.72 10.55
CA HIS A 385 23.72 -21.51 9.88
C HIS A 385 23.88 -20.46 8.78
N VAL A 386 23.36 -20.77 7.58
CA VAL A 386 23.26 -19.78 6.49
C VAL A 386 21.91 -19.91 5.82
N GLU A 387 21.19 -18.79 5.77
CA GLU A 387 19.84 -18.73 5.25
C GLU A 387 19.63 -17.53 4.33
N ASN A 388 19.04 -17.80 3.17
CA ASN A 388 18.60 -16.80 2.21
C ASN A 388 17.12 -16.50 2.48
N ASN A 389 16.83 -15.28 2.92
CA ASN A 389 15.51 -14.83 3.35
C ASN A 389 14.99 -13.71 2.43
N LEU A 390 13.68 -13.72 2.20
CA LEU A 390 12.99 -12.57 1.62
C LEU A 390 12.61 -11.61 2.76
N PHE A 391 12.97 -10.34 2.62
CA PHE A 391 12.67 -9.24 3.54
C PHE A 391 13.14 -9.43 4.99
N SER A 392 14.45 -9.56 5.21
CA SER A 392 15.08 -9.67 6.56
C SER A 392 14.76 -8.52 7.53
N CYS A 393 14.29 -7.38 7.04
CA CYS A 393 13.83 -6.25 7.85
C CYS A 393 12.37 -6.39 8.36
N SER A 394 11.62 -7.40 7.92
CA SER A 394 10.23 -7.62 8.37
C SER A 394 10.18 -8.17 9.80
N ALA A 395 9.13 -7.84 10.55
CA ALA A 395 8.98 -8.25 11.94
C ALA A 395 8.95 -9.78 12.09
N ASP A 396 8.30 -10.49 11.16
CA ASP A 396 8.16 -11.93 11.19
C ASP A 396 9.46 -12.65 10.81
N THR A 397 10.26 -12.09 9.88
CA THR A 397 11.62 -12.59 9.63
C THR A 397 12.53 -12.32 10.83
N GLN A 398 12.39 -11.19 11.54
CA GLN A 398 13.11 -10.94 12.78
C GLN A 398 12.72 -11.92 13.90
N GLU A 399 11.43 -12.26 14.04
CA GLU A 399 10.96 -13.28 15.00
C GLU A 399 11.50 -14.68 14.64
N MET A 400 11.54 -15.01 13.34
CA MET A 400 12.09 -16.27 12.84
C MET A 400 13.61 -16.35 13.02
N MET A 401 14.35 -15.26 12.79
CA MET A 401 15.78 -15.14 13.09
C MET A 401 16.02 -15.31 14.60
N ALA A 402 15.26 -14.63 15.45
CA ALA A 402 15.37 -14.77 16.91
C ALA A 402 15.17 -16.24 17.35
N LYS A 403 14.17 -16.94 16.81
CA LYS A 403 13.93 -18.38 17.06
C LYS A 403 15.03 -19.32 16.55
N LYS A 404 15.95 -18.86 15.71
CA LYS A 404 17.09 -19.63 15.18
C LYS A 404 18.43 -19.25 15.82
N ILE A 405 18.47 -18.15 16.57
CA ILE A 405 19.65 -17.65 17.29
C ILE A 405 19.69 -18.17 18.75
N VAL A 406 18.51 -18.45 19.33
CA VAL A 406 18.35 -18.98 20.71
C VAL A 406 18.65 -20.48 20.77
#